data_AF-A0A099P8C8-F1
#
_entry.id   AF-A0A099P8C8-F1
#
_cell.length_a   1.000
_cell.length_b   1.000
_cell.length_c   1.000
_cell.angle_alpha   90.00
_cell.angle_beta   90.00
_cell.angle_gamma   90.00
#
_symmetry.space_group_name_H-M   'P 1'
#
loop_
_entity.id
_entity.type
_entity.pdbx_description
1 polymer ?
#
loop_
_entity_poly.entity_id
_entity_poly.type
_entity_poly.pdbx_seq_one_letter_code
_entity_poly.pdbx_strand_id
1 'polypeptide(L)' 'MAQRKDALQLIAREYVFDIKDGRSVCGILVAIDDQSNLLVSNAREIYNTHNRELGVSKHDYADLFG' A
#
# COMPACT_ATOMS: atom_id res chain seq x y z
N MET A 1 19.42 22.06 0.79
CA MET A 1 18.87 21.40 2.00
C MET A 1 17.45 20.98 1.67
N ALA A 2 17.22 19.71 1.34
CA ALA A 2 15.90 19.22 0.96
C ALA A 2 15.00 19.20 2.20
N GLN A 3 13.88 19.91 2.10
CA GLN A 3 12.89 20.09 3.14
C GLN A 3 12.30 18.72 3.49
N ARG A 4 12.66 18.18 4.66
CA ARG A 4 12.04 17.02 5.30
C ARG A 4 10.61 17.45 5.71
N LYS A 5 9.73 17.70 4.73
CA LYS A 5 8.30 17.88 5.00
C LYS A 5 7.84 16.57 5.61
N ASP A 6 7.52 16.63 6.89
CA ASP A 6 7.26 15.54 7.82
C ASP A 6 6.64 14.32 7.15
N ALA A 7 7.38 13.22 7.10
CA ALA A 7 6.83 11.92 6.68
C ALA A 7 5.58 11.54 7.51
N LEU A 8 5.45 12.09 8.73
CA LEU A 8 4.25 12.01 9.56
C LEU A 8 3.01 12.64 8.93
N GLN A 9 3.15 13.73 8.16
CA GLN A 9 2.01 14.34 7.45
C GLN A 9 1.54 13.50 6.26
N LEU A 10 2.35 12.51 5.85
CA LEU A 10 1.98 11.57 4.81
C LEU A 10 1.12 10.43 5.36
N ILE A 11 1.13 10.18 6.67
CA ILE A 11 0.36 9.08 7.27
C ILE A 11 -1.13 9.45 7.34
N ALA A 12 -2.01 8.44 7.26
CA ALA A 12 -3.46 8.53 7.33
C ALA A 12 -4.14 9.26 6.15
N ARG A 13 -3.46 9.34 5.00
CA ARG A 13 -4.06 9.81 3.73
C ARG A 13 -4.04 8.71 2.69
N GLU A 14 -4.97 8.80 1.74
CA GLU A 14 -4.98 7.95 0.55
C GLU A 14 -3.92 8.43 -0.44
N TYR A 15 -3.12 7.48 -0.93
CA TYR A 15 -2.13 7.71 -1.98
C TYR A 15 -2.28 6.69 -3.09
N VAL A 16 -1.70 7.03 -4.23
CA VAL A 16 -1.42 6.11 -5.32
C VAL A 16 0.10 5.93 -5.38
N PHE A 17 0.54 4.69 -5.32
CA PHE A 17 1.94 4.28 -5.34
C PHE A 17 2.21 3.53 -6.64
N ASP A 18 3.13 4.05 -7.45
CA ASP A 18 3.54 3.37 -8.68
C ASP A 18 4.58 2.29 -8.37
N ILE A 19 4.27 1.06 -8.76
CA ILE A 19 5.14 -0.10 -8.66
C ILE A 19 5.97 -0.19 -9.95
N LYS A 20 7.22 -0.67 -9.84
CA LYS A 20 8.18 -0.72 -10.96
C LYS A 20 7.72 -1.56 -12.15
N ASP A 21 6.77 -2.47 -11.97
CA ASP A 21 6.23 -3.32 -13.04
C ASP A 21 5.03 -2.70 -13.76
N GLY A 22 4.73 -1.43 -13.50
CA GLY A 22 3.66 -0.69 -14.17
C GLY A 22 2.29 -0.85 -13.52
N ARG A 23 2.21 -1.50 -12.36
CA ARG A 23 1.02 -1.49 -11.51
C ARG A 23 1.00 -0.23 -10.64
N SER A 24 -0.18 0.21 -10.25
CA SER A 24 -0.33 1.20 -9.18
C SER A 24 -1.09 0.57 -8.01
N VAL A 25 -0.68 0.89 -6.79
CA VAL A 25 -1.41 0.50 -5.57
C VAL A 25 -2.04 1.76 -4.99
N CYS A 26 -3.34 1.76 -4.75
CA CYS A 26 -3.98 2.85 -4.00
C CYS A 26 -4.45 2.38 -2.62
N GLY A 27 -4.37 3.25 -1.63
CA GLY A 27 -4.79 2.94 -0.27
C GLY A 27 -4.27 3.95 0.74
N ILE A 28 -4.59 3.72 2.01
CA ILE A 28 -4.24 4.63 3.10
C ILE A 28 -2.86 4.27 3.64
N LEU A 29 -1.91 5.20 3.59
CA LEU A 29 -0.58 5.00 4.19
C LEU A 29 -0.70 4.98 5.72
N VAL A 30 -0.35 3.86 6.34
CA VAL A 30 -0.39 3.67 7.80
C VAL A 30 0.99 3.86 8.42
N ALA A 31 2.03 3.35 7.78
CA ALA A 31 3.40 3.46 8.27
C ALA A 31 4.41 3.41 7.13
N ILE A 32 5.59 3.99 7.39
CA ILE A 32 6.78 3.90 6.55
C ILE A 32 8.00 3.72 7.46
N ASP A 33 8.91 2.82 7.09
CA ASP A 33 10.17 2.62 7.82
C ASP A 33 11.36 3.33 7.15
N ASP A 34 12.56 3.16 7.72
CA ASP A 34 13.80 3.76 7.24
C ASP A 34 14.33 3.13 5.94
N GLN A 35 13.79 1.98 5.54
CA GLN A 35 14.07 1.31 4.26
C GLN A 35 13.04 1.67 3.18
N SER A 36 12.09 2.56 3.48
CA SER A 36 10.98 2.93 2.60
C SER A 36 9.99 1.79 2.31
N ASN A 37 9.89 0.80 3.21
CA ASN A 37 8.80 -0.15 3.18
C ASN A 37 7.51 0.55 3.65
N LEU A 38 6.40 0.27 2.96
CA LEU A 38 5.11 0.94 3.19
C LEU A 38 4.11 -0.05 3.77
N LEU A 39 3.46 0.34 4.85
CA LEU A 39 2.26 -0.33 5.34
C LEU A 39 1.03 0.44 4.84
N VAL A 40 0.21 -0.20 4.00
CA VAL A 40 -0.95 0.43 3.36
C VAL A 40 -2.22 -0.34 3.72
N SER A 41 -3.25 0.37 4.18
CA SER A 41 -4.57 -0.18 4.49
C SER A 41 -5.55 0.05 3.34
N ASN A 42 -6.56 -0.83 3.21
CA ASN A 42 -7.55 -0.84 2.12
C ASN A 42 -6.88 -0.78 0.74
N ALA A 43 -5.78 -1.52 0.61
CA ALA A 43 -4.96 -1.50 -0.58
C ALA A 43 -5.72 -2.09 -1.77
N ARG A 44 -5.66 -1.41 -2.91
CA ARG A 44 -6.22 -1.85 -4.19
C ARG A 44 -5.15 -1.75 -5.24
N GLU A 45 -4.96 -2.83 -5.98
CA GLU A 45 -4.10 -2.88 -7.14
C GLU A 45 -4.87 -2.40 -8.38
N ILE A 46 -4.22 -1.57 -9.18
CA ILE A 46 -4.72 -1.07 -10.45
C ILE A 46 -3.72 -1.46 -11.54
N TYR A 47 -4.20 -2.17 -12.55
CA TYR A 47 -3.42 -2.54 -13.73
C TYR A 47 -4.29 -2.47 -14.99
N ASN A 48 -3.97 -1.54 -15.89
CA ASN A 48 -4.81 -1.18 -17.04
C ASN A 48 -6.23 -0.80 -16.59
N THR A 49 -7.24 -1.61 -16.94
CA THR A 49 -8.64 -1.45 -16.55
C THR A 49 -9.04 -2.30 -15.34
N HIS A 50 -8.13 -3.12 -14.81
CA HIS A 50 -8.42 -4.01 -13.70
C HIS A 50 -8.17 -3.29 -12.38
N ASN A 51 -9.11 -3.45 -11.45
CA ASN A 51 -9.00 -2.99 -10.07
C ASN A 51 -9.29 -4.18 -9.15
N ARG A 52 -8.33 -4.50 -8.27
CA ARG A 52 -8.39 -5.67 -7.38
C ARG A 52 -8.04 -5.25 -5.95
N GLU A 53 -8.85 -5.65 -4.99
CA GLU A 53 -8.51 -5.51 -3.58
C GLU A 53 -7.32 -6.41 -3.20
N LEU A 54 -6.33 -5.82 -2.52
CA LEU A 54 -5.15 -6.50 -2.00
C LEU A 54 -5.39 -6.80 -0.52
N GLY A 55 -5.47 -8.08 -0.19
CA GLY A 55 -5.68 -8.57 1.15
C GLY A 55 -5.75 -10.08 1.15
N VAL A 56 -5.59 -10.67 2.33
CA VAL A 56 -5.85 -12.10 2.54
C VAL A 56 -7.36 -12.30 2.54
N SER A 57 -7.86 -13.14 1.64
CA SER A 57 -9.26 -13.54 1.69
C SER A 57 -9.47 -14.42 2.93
N LYS A 58 -10.70 -14.49 3.47
CA LYS A 58 -11.00 -15.36 4.61
C LYS A 58 -10.60 -16.83 4.38
N HIS A 59 -10.52 -17.28 3.12
CA HIS A 59 -10.03 -18.61 2.77
C HIS A 59 -8.52 -18.74 3.00
N ASP A 60 -7.75 -17.76 2.55
CA ASP A 60 -6.28 -17.77 2.65
C ASP A 60 -5.78 -17.73 4.11
N TYR A 61 -6.58 -17.16 5.03
CA TYR A 61 -6.27 -17.19 6.46
C TYR A 61 -6.33 -18.59 7.08
N ALA A 62 -7.21 -19.46 6.58
CA ALA A 62 -7.34 -20.83 7.08
C ALA A 62 -6.16 -21.70 6.65
N ASP A 63 -5.61 -21.45 5.46
CA ASP A 63 -4.49 -22.23 4.90
C ASP A 63 -3.11 -21.84 5.47
N LEU A 64 -2.99 -20.65 6.08
CA LEU A 64 -1.72 -20.19 6.69
C LEU A 64 -1.49 -20.69 8.12
N PHE A 65 -2.55 -21.15 8.79
CA PHE A 65 -2.50 -21.62 10.18
C PHE A 65 -3.19 -22.98 10.38
N GLY A 66 -3.55 -23.65 9.28
CA GLY A 66 -4.14 -24.99 9.24
C GLY A 66 -3.10 -26.09 9.20
#